data_AF-A0A060C3J6-F1
#
_entry.id   AF-A0A060C3J6-F1
#
_cell.length_a   1.000
_cell.length_b   1.000
_cell.length_c   1.000
_cell.angle_alpha   90.00
_cell.angle_beta   90.00
_cell.angle_gamma   90.00
#
_symmetry.space_group_name_H-M   'P 1'
#
loop_
_entity.id
_entity.type
_entity.pdbx_description
1 polymer ?
#
loop_
_entity_poly.entity_id
_entity_poly.type
_entity_poly.pdbx_seq_one_letter_code
_entity_poly.pdbx_strand_id
1 'polypeptide(L)'
;PFTDNPADSRSLADAHLAVIRLWQLRQTTVAYVSGRALDSLRAVADAPRGLLLVGSHGAQVQLEVGAEDPQPLNTQTVRDVSDLGTRLENLIARVPGAWIEHKPVGAVLHTRNVPDDQAADLQRQAREIIAQELPVARVLPGHDVLEFSLKQ
;
A
#
# COMPACT_ATOMS: atom_id res chain seq x y z
N PRO A 1 8.95 -4.14 16.64
CA PRO A 1 8.75 -2.82 17.27
C PRO A 1 8.65 -1.73 16.21
N PHE A 2 7.87 -0.67 16.46
CA PHE A 2 7.92 0.51 15.59
C PHE A 2 9.27 1.21 15.75
N THR A 3 9.84 1.57 14.61
CA THR A 3 11.13 2.26 14.46
C THR A 3 10.91 3.43 13.51
N ASP A 4 11.71 4.49 13.65
CA ASP A 4 11.60 5.67 12.79
C ASP A 4 11.83 5.34 11.31
N ASN A 5 12.70 4.38 11.03
CA ASN A 5 12.84 3.77 9.73
C ASN A 5 12.02 2.47 9.65
N PRO A 6 10.97 2.40 8.80
CA PRO A 6 10.18 1.20 8.62
C PRO A 6 11.01 -0.01 8.15
N ALA A 7 12.10 0.18 7.41
CA ALA A 7 12.94 -0.93 6.95
C ALA A 7 13.63 -1.68 8.10
N ASP A 8 13.73 -1.07 9.28
CA ASP A 8 14.41 -1.62 10.46
C ASP A 8 13.45 -2.32 11.43
N SER A 9 12.15 -2.21 11.19
CA SER A 9 11.15 -2.90 11.99
C SER A 9 11.29 -4.42 11.82
N ARG A 10 11.49 -5.11 12.94
CA ARG A 10 11.53 -6.58 13.02
C ARG A 10 10.48 -7.09 14.00
N SER A 11 10.06 -8.34 13.81
CA SER A 11 9.26 -9.07 14.80
C SER A 11 10.06 -9.25 16.09
N LEU A 12 9.37 -9.23 17.23
CA LEU A 12 9.98 -9.68 18.49
C LEU A 12 10.29 -11.18 18.39
N ALA A 13 11.39 -11.62 19.01
CA ALA A 13 11.82 -13.02 18.96
C ALA A 13 10.70 -13.98 19.41
N ASP A 14 10.02 -13.67 20.52
CA ASP A 14 8.93 -14.50 21.04
C ASP A 14 7.74 -14.60 20.07
N ALA A 15 7.41 -13.49 19.39
CA ALA A 15 6.34 -13.46 18.40
C ALA A 15 6.70 -14.32 17.18
N HIS A 16 7.95 -14.22 16.71
CA HIS A 16 8.45 -15.03 15.60
C HIS A 16 8.42 -16.53 15.95
N LEU A 17 8.87 -16.92 17.15
CA LEU A 17 8.81 -18.30 17.63
C LEU A 17 7.37 -18.81 17.76
N ALA A 18 6.44 -17.98 18.22
CA ALA A 18 5.02 -18.34 18.31
C ALA A 18 4.42 -18.63 16.92
N VAL A 19 4.74 -17.79 15.91
CA VAL A 19 4.31 -18.00 14.53
C VAL A 19 4.88 -19.30 13.96
N ILE A 20 6.16 -19.60 14.21
CA ILE A 20 6.76 -20.87 13.77
C ILE A 20 6.01 -22.07 14.36
N ARG A 21 5.67 -22.03 15.65
CA ARG A 21 4.92 -23.10 16.30
C ARG A 21 3.54 -23.30 15.66
N LEU A 22 2.83 -22.21 15.37
CA LEU A 22 1.54 -22.26 14.67
C LEU A 22 1.68 -22.84 13.26
N TRP A 23 2.70 -22.40 12.51
CA TRP A 23 2.94 -22.84 11.14
C TRP A 23 3.25 -24.33 11.03
N GLN A 24 3.78 -24.96 12.08
CA GLN A 24 4.06 -26.39 12.12
C GLN A 24 2.84 -27.27 12.44
N LEU A 25 1.72 -26.68 12.87
CA LEU A 25 0.52 -27.44 13.20
C LEU A 25 -0.13 -28.03 11.95
N ARG A 26 -0.63 -29.26 12.07
CA ARG A 26 -1.43 -29.89 11.00
C ARG A 26 -2.73 -29.11 10.82
N GLN A 27 -3.22 -29.09 9.58
CA GLN A 27 -4.49 -28.44 9.20
C GLN A 27 -4.56 -26.95 9.60
N THR A 28 -3.41 -26.28 9.75
CA THR A 28 -3.31 -24.87 10.10
C THR A 28 -2.57 -24.14 8.98
N THR A 29 -3.21 -23.11 8.43
CA THR A 29 -2.61 -22.23 7.42
C THR A 29 -2.22 -20.92 8.09
N VAL A 30 -0.97 -20.52 7.94
CA VAL A 30 -0.46 -19.27 8.51
C VAL A 30 0.00 -18.34 7.39
N ALA A 31 -0.40 -17.08 7.47
CA ALA A 31 -0.01 -16.04 6.53
C ALA A 31 0.44 -14.77 7.29
N TYR A 32 1.44 -14.08 6.75
CA TYR A 32 1.73 -12.71 7.12
C TYR A 32 0.95 -11.75 6.23
N VAL A 33 0.14 -10.90 6.83
CA VAL A 33 -0.65 -9.87 6.14
C VAL A 33 -0.10 -8.50 6.53
N SER A 34 0.29 -7.70 5.53
CA SER A 34 0.92 -6.41 5.74
C SER A 34 0.45 -5.37 4.73
N GLY A 35 0.47 -4.10 5.13
CA GLY A 35 0.33 -2.96 4.21
C GLY A 35 1.57 -2.73 3.34
N ARG A 36 2.71 -3.33 3.69
CA ARG A 36 3.96 -3.21 2.93
C ARG A 36 3.86 -3.89 1.57
N ALA A 37 4.55 -3.34 0.57
CA ALA A 37 4.86 -4.04 -0.68
C ALA A 37 5.40 -5.45 -0.40
N LEU A 38 5.04 -6.43 -1.23
CA LEU A 38 5.40 -7.84 -1.01
C LEU A 38 6.92 -8.04 -0.87
N ASP A 39 7.73 -7.33 -1.66
CA ASP A 39 9.19 -7.39 -1.57
C ASP A 39 9.73 -6.76 -0.27
N SER A 40 9.15 -5.64 0.16
CA SER A 40 9.48 -5.05 1.46
C SER A 40 9.12 -5.99 2.61
N LEU A 41 7.95 -6.65 2.54
CA LEU A 41 7.53 -7.65 3.52
C LEU A 41 8.50 -8.84 3.55
N ARG A 42 8.88 -9.38 2.38
CA ARG A 42 9.89 -10.46 2.28
C ARG A 42 11.20 -10.10 2.97
N ALA A 43 11.67 -8.87 2.79
CA ALA A 43 12.93 -8.41 3.36
C ALA A 43 12.94 -8.28 4.89
N VAL A 44 11.78 -8.02 5.52
CA VAL A 44 11.71 -7.71 6.96
C VAL A 44 11.02 -8.78 7.81
N ALA A 45 10.24 -9.67 7.20
CA ALA A 45 9.38 -10.61 7.93
C ALA A 45 10.12 -11.82 8.52
N ASP A 46 11.32 -12.12 8.01
CA ASP A 46 12.06 -13.35 8.31
C ASP A 46 11.14 -14.59 8.24
N ALA A 47 10.33 -14.66 7.18
CA ALA A 47 9.30 -15.67 7.07
C ALA A 47 9.93 -17.04 6.73
N PRO A 48 9.54 -18.12 7.44
CA PRO A 48 9.93 -19.47 7.06
C PRO A 48 9.61 -19.76 5.60
N ARG A 49 10.48 -20.55 4.95
CA ARG A 49 10.24 -21.00 3.58
C ARG A 49 8.93 -21.79 3.53
N GLY A 50 7.94 -21.27 2.81
CA GLY A 50 6.62 -21.89 2.61
C GLY A 50 5.50 -21.17 3.37
N LEU A 51 5.81 -20.17 4.20
CA LEU A 51 4.79 -19.35 4.84
C LEU A 51 4.19 -18.36 3.82
N LEU A 52 2.86 -18.20 3.85
CA LEU A 52 2.14 -17.36 2.90
C LEU A 52 2.38 -15.89 3.19
N LEU A 53 2.63 -15.09 2.17
CA LEU A 53 2.85 -13.65 2.31
C LEU A 53 1.77 -12.88 1.56
N VAL A 54 1.19 -11.89 2.21
CA VAL A 54 0.20 -10.99 1.66
C VAL A 54 0.66 -9.56 1.90
N GLY A 55 1.11 -8.92 0.82
CA GLY A 55 1.57 -7.53 0.83
C GLY A 55 0.45 -6.57 0.42
N SER A 56 0.70 -5.28 0.63
CA SER A 56 -0.04 -4.20 -0.02
C SER A 56 -1.54 -4.25 0.29
N HIS A 57 -1.88 -4.59 1.54
CA HIS A 57 -3.26 -4.79 2.01
C HIS A 57 -4.04 -5.87 1.24
N GLY A 58 -3.37 -6.92 0.76
CA GLY A 58 -3.99 -7.95 -0.07
C GLY A 58 -3.82 -7.71 -1.57
N ALA A 59 -3.18 -6.61 -1.97
CA ALA A 59 -2.95 -6.36 -3.37
C ALA A 59 -1.92 -7.31 -4.00
N GLN A 60 -1.06 -7.94 -3.20
CA GLN A 60 -0.04 -8.88 -3.67
C GLN A 60 0.00 -10.13 -2.79
N VAL A 61 0.14 -11.31 -3.40
CA VAL A 61 0.09 -12.59 -2.70
C VAL A 61 1.22 -13.51 -3.14
N GLN A 62 1.81 -14.23 -2.18
CA GLN A 62 2.69 -15.36 -2.42
C GLN A 62 2.12 -16.60 -1.74
N LEU A 63 1.68 -17.58 -2.54
CA LEU A 63 1.13 -18.84 -2.06
C LEU A 63 2.18 -19.94 -1.88
N GLU A 64 3.25 -19.89 -2.68
CA GLU A 64 4.38 -20.81 -2.59
C GLU A 64 5.69 -20.04 -2.75
N VAL A 65 6.78 -20.55 -2.19
CA VAL A 65 8.07 -19.84 -2.26
C VAL A 65 8.61 -19.85 -3.68
N GLY A 66 8.85 -18.66 -4.21
CA GLY A 66 9.32 -18.47 -5.57
C GLY A 66 8.22 -18.64 -6.63
N ALA A 67 6.98 -18.92 -6.23
CA ALA A 67 5.86 -18.81 -7.15
C ALA A 67 5.56 -17.35 -7.44
N GLU A 68 5.19 -17.08 -8.69
CA GLU A 68 4.64 -15.79 -9.08
C GLU A 68 3.32 -15.54 -8.35
N ASP A 69 2.99 -14.26 -8.18
CA ASP A 69 1.69 -13.87 -7.62
C ASP A 69 0.58 -14.48 -8.50
N PRO A 70 -0.38 -15.24 -7.94
CA PRO A 70 -1.47 -15.83 -8.73
C PRO A 70 -2.39 -14.78 -9.36
N GLN A 71 -2.36 -13.53 -8.87
CA GLN A 71 -3.05 -12.39 -9.45
C GLN A 71 -2.07 -11.20 -9.54
N PRO A 72 -1.06 -11.30 -10.41
CA PRO A 72 -0.04 -10.27 -10.50
C PRO A 72 -0.68 -8.98 -10.98
N LEU A 73 -0.26 -7.86 -10.38
CA LEU A 73 -0.66 -6.55 -10.86
C LEU A 73 -0.15 -6.38 -12.29
N ASN A 74 -1.04 -5.96 -13.19
CA ASN A 74 -0.66 -5.66 -14.57
C ASN A 74 0.39 -4.53 -14.57
N THR A 75 1.52 -4.74 -15.26
CA THR A 75 2.63 -3.78 -15.33
C THR A 75 2.24 -2.44 -15.94
N GLN A 76 1.26 -2.42 -16.87
CA GLN A 76 0.68 -1.18 -17.36
C GLN A 76 -0.10 -0.48 -16.25
N THR A 77 -0.94 -1.22 -15.52
CA THR A 77 -1.71 -0.70 -14.40
C THR A 77 -0.84 -0.09 -13.31
N VAL A 78 0.27 -0.75 -12.93
CA VAL A 78 1.22 -0.20 -11.95
C VAL A 78 1.85 1.10 -12.44
N ARG A 79 2.18 1.19 -13.73
CA ARG A 79 2.72 2.41 -14.34
C ARG A 79 1.70 3.54 -14.34
N ASP A 80 0.47 3.28 -14.79
CA ASP A 80 -0.60 4.28 -14.84
C ASP A 80 -0.88 4.87 -13.43
N VAL A 81 -0.90 4.02 -12.40
CA VAL A 81 -1.04 4.46 -11.00
C VAL A 81 0.15 5.31 -10.55
N SER A 82 1.38 4.88 -10.85
CA SER A 82 2.60 5.61 -10.48
C SER A 82 2.69 6.98 -11.16
N ASP A 83 2.33 7.04 -12.45
CA ASP A 83 2.34 8.28 -13.23
C ASP A 83 1.28 9.25 -12.70
N LEU A 84 0.08 8.73 -12.38
CA LEU A 84 -0.97 9.53 -11.74
C LEU A 84 -0.54 10.03 -10.36
N GLY A 85 0.07 9.19 -9.53
CA GLY A 85 0.64 9.60 -8.24
C GLY A 85 1.64 10.75 -8.39
N THR A 86 2.55 10.65 -9.37
CA THR A 86 3.53 11.71 -9.68
C THR A 86 2.85 13.01 -10.12
N ARG A 87 1.77 12.94 -10.89
CA ARG A 87 0.98 14.14 -11.25
C ARG A 87 0.32 14.78 -10.04
N LEU A 88 -0.20 13.98 -9.12
CA LEU A 88 -0.78 14.50 -7.87
C LEU A 88 0.29 15.11 -6.97
N GLU A 89 1.52 14.57 -6.95
CA GLU A 89 2.66 15.21 -6.28
C GLU A 89 2.97 16.59 -6.86
N ASN A 90 2.96 16.73 -8.19
CA ASN A 90 3.15 18.02 -8.84
C ASN A 90 2.03 19.02 -8.50
N LEU A 91 0.78 18.56 -8.38
CA LEU A 91 -0.35 19.38 -7.93
C LEU A 91 -0.09 19.98 -6.54
N ILE A 92 0.45 19.18 -5.61
CA ILE A 92 0.65 19.59 -4.21
C ILE A 92 2.02 20.21 -3.93
N ALA A 93 2.92 20.28 -4.91
CA ALA A 93 4.32 20.68 -4.72
C ALA A 93 4.50 22.06 -4.05
N ARG A 94 3.50 22.94 -4.14
CA ARG A 94 3.50 24.29 -3.55
C ARG A 94 2.54 24.43 -2.37
N VAL A 95 1.97 23.35 -1.87
CA VAL A 95 1.03 23.35 -0.76
C VAL A 95 1.67 22.65 0.45
N PRO A 96 2.29 23.42 1.37
CA PRO A 96 2.84 22.87 2.59
C PRO A 96 1.76 22.10 3.39
N GLY A 97 2.11 20.92 3.89
CA GLY A 97 1.20 20.09 4.68
C GLY A 97 0.39 19.07 3.87
N ALA A 98 0.31 19.20 2.55
CA ALA A 98 -0.19 18.15 1.68
C ALA A 98 0.91 17.14 1.34
N TRP A 99 0.55 15.86 1.21
CA TRP A 99 1.47 14.82 0.73
C TRP A 99 0.72 13.66 0.07
N ILE A 100 1.40 12.92 -0.80
CA ILE A 100 0.86 11.73 -1.47
C ILE A 100 1.45 10.47 -0.82
N GLU A 101 0.58 9.58 -0.37
CA GLU A 101 0.93 8.21 0.01
C GLU A 101 0.72 7.29 -1.18
N HIS A 102 1.81 6.77 -1.75
CA HIS A 102 1.72 5.81 -2.84
C HIS A 102 1.33 4.42 -2.35
N LYS A 103 0.35 3.82 -3.01
CA LYS A 103 -0.05 2.42 -2.83
C LYS A 103 0.18 1.66 -4.13
N PRO A 104 0.37 0.33 -4.09
CA PRO A 104 0.68 -0.42 -5.32
C PRO A 104 -0.40 -0.42 -6.40
N VAL A 105 -1.64 -0.08 -6.02
CA VAL A 105 -2.79 0.02 -6.93
C VAL A 105 -3.60 1.29 -6.70
N GLY A 106 -2.97 2.34 -6.16
CA GLY A 106 -3.66 3.58 -5.83
C GLY A 106 -2.76 4.61 -5.17
N ALA A 107 -3.34 5.70 -4.70
CA ALA A 107 -2.65 6.60 -3.79
C ALA A 107 -3.65 7.32 -2.88
N VAL A 108 -3.14 7.91 -1.80
CA VAL A 108 -3.93 8.75 -0.89
C VAL A 108 -3.32 10.14 -0.87
N LEU A 109 -4.12 11.13 -1.24
CA LEU A 109 -3.82 12.53 -0.99
C LEU A 109 -4.21 12.85 0.46
N HIS A 110 -3.23 13.27 1.25
CA HIS A 110 -3.41 13.72 2.62
C HIS A 110 -3.44 15.25 2.67
N THR A 111 -4.46 15.80 3.33
CA THR A 111 -4.71 17.26 3.42
C THR A 111 -4.89 17.75 4.86
N ARG A 112 -4.66 16.91 5.88
CA ARG A 112 -4.91 17.24 7.30
C ARG A 112 -4.23 18.52 7.79
N ASN A 113 -3.04 18.81 7.28
CA ASN A 113 -2.25 19.97 7.70
C ASN A 113 -2.39 21.15 6.73
N VAL A 114 -3.41 21.13 5.86
CA VAL A 114 -3.71 22.17 4.88
C VAL A 114 -4.95 22.94 5.35
N PRO A 115 -5.00 24.27 5.23
CA PRO A 115 -6.21 25.04 5.52
C PRO A 115 -7.44 24.52 4.74
N ASP A 116 -8.61 24.48 5.39
CA ASP A 116 -9.82 23.81 4.87
C ASP A 116 -10.24 24.27 3.47
N ASP A 117 -10.12 25.57 3.18
CA ASP A 117 -10.46 26.16 1.89
C ASP A 117 -9.52 25.66 0.78
N GLN A 118 -8.22 25.61 1.06
CA GLN A 118 -7.21 25.08 0.15
C GLN A 118 -7.29 23.54 0.05
N ALA A 119 -7.61 22.84 1.13
CA ALA A 119 -7.78 21.39 1.14
C ALA A 119 -8.95 20.94 0.26
N ALA A 120 -10.10 21.62 0.36
CA ALA A 120 -11.26 21.36 -0.47
C ALA A 120 -10.94 21.60 -1.96
N ASP A 121 -10.20 22.66 -2.25
CA ASP A 121 -9.75 23.00 -3.60
C ASP A 121 -8.82 21.92 -4.19
N LEU A 122 -7.79 21.52 -3.42
CA LEU A 122 -6.87 20.46 -3.80
C LEU A 122 -7.58 19.13 -4.06
N GLN A 123 -8.48 18.71 -3.16
CA GLN A 123 -9.21 17.47 -3.36
C GLN A 123 -10.12 17.53 -4.59
N ARG A 124 -10.68 18.69 -4.93
CA ARG A 124 -11.46 18.86 -6.17
C ARG A 124 -10.57 18.70 -7.41
N GLN A 125 -9.44 19.40 -7.47
CA GLN A 125 -8.49 19.29 -8.57
C GLN A 125 -7.94 17.86 -8.73
N ALA A 126 -7.62 17.20 -7.62
CA ALA A 126 -7.18 15.81 -7.63
C ALA A 126 -8.24 14.86 -8.21
N ARG A 127 -9.53 15.03 -7.84
CA ARG A 127 -10.63 14.25 -8.43
C ARG A 127 -10.75 14.45 -9.94
N GLU A 128 -10.60 15.68 -10.42
CA GLU A 128 -10.64 16.01 -11.84
C GLU A 128 -9.50 15.33 -12.61
N ILE A 129 -8.27 15.39 -12.08
CA ILE A 129 -7.10 14.72 -12.67
C ILE A 129 -7.31 13.20 -12.70
N ILE A 130 -7.76 12.59 -11.60
CA ILE A 130 -8.01 11.14 -11.53
C ILE A 130 -9.08 10.73 -12.56
N ALA A 131 -10.17 11.49 -12.65
CA ALA A 131 -11.26 11.18 -13.58
C ALA A 131 -10.85 11.30 -15.05
N GLN A 132 -9.89 12.18 -15.39
CA GLN A 132 -9.38 12.36 -16.74
C GLN A 132 -8.35 11.29 -17.13
N GLU A 133 -7.38 11.04 -16.24
CA GLU A 133 -6.22 10.20 -16.54
C GLU A 133 -6.49 8.71 -16.26
N LEU A 134 -7.33 8.41 -15.26
CA LEU A 134 -7.63 7.03 -14.86
C LEU A 134 -9.12 6.86 -14.49
N PRO A 135 -10.05 6.94 -15.48
CA PRO A 135 -11.49 6.94 -15.24
C PRO A 135 -12.02 5.67 -14.55
N VAL A 136 -11.27 4.57 -14.64
CA VAL A 136 -11.61 3.28 -14.02
C VAL A 136 -11.24 3.23 -12.53
N ALA A 137 -10.51 4.22 -12.00
CA ALA A 137 -10.18 4.29 -10.59
C ALA A 137 -11.40 4.60 -9.74
N ARG A 138 -11.56 3.84 -8.67
CA ARG A 138 -12.50 4.18 -7.61
C ARG A 138 -11.89 5.30 -6.78
N VAL A 139 -12.64 6.36 -6.56
CA VAL A 139 -12.23 7.47 -5.69
C VAL A 139 -13.08 7.44 -4.41
N LEU A 140 -12.41 7.51 -3.26
CA LEU A 140 -12.99 7.46 -1.93
C LEU A 140 -12.61 8.72 -1.15
N PRO A 141 -13.57 9.62 -0.85
CA PRO A 141 -13.33 10.71 0.08
C PRO A 141 -13.25 10.18 1.52
N GLY A 142 -12.36 10.74 2.32
CA GLY A 142 -12.27 10.48 3.75
C GLY A 142 -12.03 11.78 4.54
N HIS A 143 -11.92 11.65 5.86
CA HIS A 143 -11.62 12.80 6.72
C HIS A 143 -10.17 13.26 6.45
N ASP A 144 -10.04 14.48 5.89
CA ASP A 144 -8.79 15.09 5.45
C ASP A 144 -8.01 14.32 4.38
N VAL A 145 -8.64 13.36 3.69
CA VAL A 145 -7.98 12.52 2.68
C VAL A 145 -8.84 12.30 1.45
N LEU A 146 -8.17 12.09 0.31
CA LEU A 146 -8.78 11.58 -0.91
C LEU A 146 -7.98 10.36 -1.38
N GLU A 147 -8.61 9.19 -1.34
CA GLU A 147 -8.03 7.95 -1.82
C GLU A 147 -8.51 7.64 -3.23
N PHE A 148 -7.63 7.09 -4.07
CA PHE A 148 -8.05 6.37 -5.26
C PHE A 148 -7.42 4.99 -5.33
N SER A 149 -8.14 4.02 -5.91
CA SER A 149 -7.66 2.65 -6.08
C SER A 149 -8.21 1.97 -7.33
N LEU A 150 -7.46 1.01 -7.87
CA LEU A 150 -7.85 0.15 -8.98
C LEU A 150 -8.30 -1.26 -8.56
N LYS A 151 -8.09 -1.65 -7.29
CA LYS A 151 -8.62 -2.93 -6.75
C LYS A 151 -10.02 -2.75 -6.16
N GLN A 152 -10.85 -3.77 -6.39
CA GLN A 152 -12.19 -3.96 -5.80
C GLN A 152 -12.10 -4.45 -4.35
#